data_AF-A0A4X1UM89-F1
#
_entry.id   AF-A0A4X1UM89-F1
#
_cell.length_a   1.000
_cell.length_b   1.000
_cell.length_c   1.000
_cell.angle_alpha   90.00
_cell.angle_beta   90.00
_cell.angle_gamma   90.00
#
_symmetry.space_group_name_H-M   'P 1'
#
loop_
_entity.id
_entity.type
_entity.pdbx_description
1 polymer ?
#
loop_
_entity_poly.entity_id
_entity_poly.type
_entity_poly.pdbx_seq_one_letter_code
_entity_poly.pdbx_strand_id
1 'polypeptide(L)'
;MLQKKIEEEAAKYKYAMLKKCCYDGAYRNDDETCEERAARIKIGPKCVKAFKDCCYIANQVRAEESHKNIQLGRLRKSDIFYQNTRGIGCNFSCSI
;
A
#
# COMPACT_ATOMS: atom_id res chain seq x y z
N MET A 1 -0.56 6.43 10.81
CA MET A 1 -1.39 5.40 11.48
C MET A 1 -1.11 3.99 10.98
N LEU A 2 -0.75 3.85 9.70
CA LEU A 2 -0.48 2.56 9.06
C LEU A 2 0.47 1.63 9.83
N GLN A 3 1.64 2.13 10.25
CA GLN A 3 2.66 1.30 10.88
C GLN A 3 2.18 0.59 12.15
N LYS A 4 1.44 1.29 13.02
CA LYS A 4 0.88 0.72 14.26
C LYS A 4 -0.08 -0.44 13.97
N LYS A 5 -1.01 -0.27 13.01
CA LYS A 5 -1.96 -1.33 12.62
C LYS A 5 -1.26 -2.56 12.03
N ILE A 6 -0.19 -2.36 11.26
CA ILE A 6 0.59 -3.48 10.69
C ILE A 6 1.41 -4.19 11.76
N GLU A 7 1.99 -3.46 12.73
CA GLU A 7 2.71 -4.07 13.85
C GLU A 7 1.78 -4.89 14.75
N GLU A 8 0.57 -4.40 15.04
CA GLU A 8 -0.47 -5.13 15.77
C GLU A 8 -0.88 -6.43 15.04
N GLU A 9 -1.05 -6.39 13.72
CA GLU A 9 -1.36 -7.58 12.93
C GLU A 9 -0.17 -8.55 12.86
N ALA A 10 1.05 -8.02 12.64
CA ALA A 10 2.27 -8.81 12.59
C ALA A 10 2.56 -9.52 13.92
N ALA A 11 2.19 -8.91 15.06
CA ALA A 11 2.37 -9.48 16.38
C ALA A 11 1.59 -10.80 16.59
N LYS A 12 0.49 -11.01 15.85
CA LYS A 12 -0.31 -12.25 15.92
C LYS A 12 0.45 -13.47 15.38
N TYR A 13 1.43 -13.25 14.49
CA TYR A 13 2.19 -14.35 13.91
C TYR A 13 3.34 -14.79 14.81
N LYS A 14 3.36 -16.07 15.18
CA LYS A 14 4.42 -16.65 16.05
C LYS A 14 5.80 -16.68 15.38
N TYR A 15 5.84 -16.98 14.06
CA TYR A 15 7.09 -17.18 13.33
C TYR A 15 7.59 -15.91 12.67
N ALA A 16 8.89 -15.62 12.80
CA ALA A 16 9.53 -14.46 12.19
C ALA A 16 9.33 -14.41 10.66
N MET A 17 9.31 -15.57 10.00
CA MET A 17 9.03 -15.66 8.55
C MET A 17 7.65 -15.09 8.20
N LEU A 18 6.61 -15.42 8.98
CA LEU A 18 5.25 -14.95 8.71
C LEU A 18 5.10 -13.45 9.01
N LYS A 19 5.81 -12.96 10.04
CA LYS A 19 5.91 -11.51 10.29
C LYS A 19 6.51 -10.79 9.08
N LYS A 20 7.60 -11.33 8.53
CA LYS A 20 8.21 -10.78 7.32
C LYS A 20 7.22 -10.75 6.15
N CYS A 21 6.49 -11.84 5.91
CA CYS A 21 5.46 -11.89 4.86
C CYS A 21 4.37 -10.80 5.04
N CYS A 22 3.95 -10.56 6.28
CA CYS A 22 3.01 -9.48 6.59
C CYS A 22 3.59 -8.09 6.27
N TYR A 23 4.83 -7.81 6.70
CA TYR A 23 5.49 -6.53 6.39
C TYR A 23 5.70 -6.34 4.88
N ASP A 24 6.08 -7.41 4.16
CA ASP A 24 6.22 -7.40 2.70
C ASP A 24 4.86 -7.10 2.03
N GLY A 25 3.77 -7.66 2.54
CA GLY A 25 2.40 -7.39 2.07
C GLY A 25 1.97 -5.95 2.31
N ALA A 26 2.33 -5.39 3.46
CA ALA A 26 2.04 -4.01 3.82
C ALA A 26 2.82 -2.98 2.99
N TYR A 27 3.83 -3.38 2.22
CA TYR A 27 4.55 -2.47 1.33
C TYR A 27 3.63 -1.84 0.28
N ARG A 28 3.85 -0.58 -0.06
CA ARG A 28 3.00 0.19 -0.99
C ARG A 28 3.29 -0.25 -2.43
N ASN A 29 2.23 -0.59 -3.16
CA ASN A 29 2.25 -0.84 -4.59
C ASN A 29 0.88 -0.36 -5.11
N ASP A 30 0.91 0.61 -6.03
CA ASP A 30 -0.29 1.23 -6.59
C ASP A 30 -0.65 0.64 -7.98
N ASP A 31 0.22 -0.21 -8.54
CA ASP A 31 0.10 -0.79 -9.88
C ASP A 31 -0.51 -2.21 -9.86
N GLU A 32 -0.33 -2.95 -8.76
CA GLU A 32 -0.73 -4.35 -8.62
C GLU A 32 -1.62 -4.58 -7.39
N THR A 33 -2.61 -5.45 -7.55
CA THR A 33 -3.50 -5.89 -6.47
C THR A 33 -2.78 -6.79 -5.45
N CYS A 34 -3.36 -6.93 -4.26
CA CYS A 34 -2.83 -7.82 -3.23
C CYS A 34 -2.79 -9.28 -3.71
N GLU A 35 -3.73 -9.67 -4.58
CA GLU A 35 -3.89 -10.99 -5.17
C GLU A 35 -2.78 -11.30 -6.18
N GLU A 36 -2.52 -10.38 -7.11
CA GLU A 36 -1.44 -10.51 -8.11
C GLU A 36 -0.08 -10.60 -7.43
N ARG A 37 0.15 -9.75 -6.42
CA ARG A 37 1.37 -9.78 -5.62
C ARG A 37 1.50 -11.09 -4.85
N ALA A 38 0.42 -11.57 -4.25
CA ALA A 38 0.42 -12.82 -3.50
C ALA A 38 0.62 -14.06 -4.37
N ALA A 39 0.21 -14.02 -5.65
CA ALA A 39 0.42 -15.11 -6.60
C ALA A 39 1.91 -15.41 -6.87
N ARG A 40 2.80 -14.43 -6.66
CA ARG A 40 4.26 -14.59 -6.86
C ARG A 40 4.98 -15.21 -5.65
N ILE A 41 4.30 -15.40 -4.52
CA ILE A 41 4.91 -15.89 -3.27
C ILE A 41 5.05 -17.41 -3.33
N LYS A 42 6.30 -17.90 -3.37
CA LYS A 42 6.63 -19.34 -3.41
C LYS A 42 6.92 -19.97 -2.04
N ILE A 43 6.86 -19.17 -0.96
CA ILE A 43 7.24 -19.59 0.39
C ILE A 43 6.26 -20.62 0.98
N GLY A 44 4.96 -20.45 0.74
CA GLY A 44 3.93 -21.36 1.21
C GLY A 44 2.61 -20.66 1.58
N PRO A 45 1.53 -21.44 1.79
CA PRO A 45 0.17 -20.92 1.93
C PRO A 45 -0.01 -20.03 3.17
N LYS A 46 0.72 -20.30 4.26
CA LYS A 46 0.68 -19.47 5.47
C LYS A 46 1.27 -18.07 5.23
N CYS A 47 2.34 -17.98 4.45
CA CYS A 47 2.96 -16.70 4.08
C CYS A 47 2.05 -15.92 3.13
N VAL A 48 1.44 -16.60 2.14
CA VAL A 48 0.44 -16.01 1.23
C VAL A 48 -0.72 -15.40 2.03
N LYS A 49 -1.23 -16.12 3.03
CA LYS A 49 -2.30 -15.61 3.91
C LYS A 49 -1.84 -14.37 4.69
N ALA A 50 -0.71 -14.46 5.39
CA ALA A 50 -0.19 -13.34 6.19
C ALA A 50 0.10 -12.10 5.34
N PHE A 51 0.62 -12.31 4.14
CA PHE A 51 0.86 -11.24 3.16
C PHE A 51 -0.45 -10.55 2.75
N LYS A 52 -1.47 -11.33 2.37
CA LYS A 52 -2.77 -10.80 1.96
C LYS A 52 -3.42 -10.01 3.09
N ASP A 53 -3.47 -10.57 4.29
CA ASP A 53 -4.09 -9.95 5.46
C ASP A 53 -3.50 -8.54 5.71
N CYS A 54 -2.17 -8.42 5.72
CA CYS A 54 -1.51 -7.13 5.94
C CYS A 54 -1.56 -6.19 4.72
N CYS A 55 -1.62 -6.72 3.50
CA CYS A 55 -1.81 -5.93 2.29
C CYS A 55 -3.18 -5.23 2.27
N TYR A 56 -4.26 -5.94 2.59
CA TYR A 56 -5.60 -5.34 2.63
C TYR A 56 -5.74 -4.30 3.74
N ILE A 57 -5.18 -4.56 4.93
CA ILE A 57 -5.16 -3.58 6.02
C ILE A 57 -4.42 -2.31 5.56
N ALA A 58 -3.27 -2.48 4.91
CA ALA A 58 -2.51 -1.35 4.42
C ALA A 58 -3.26 -0.53 3.38
N ASN A 59 -3.95 -1.19 2.44
CA ASN A 59 -4.73 -0.52 1.41
C ASN A 59 -5.96 0.20 1.98
N GLN A 60 -6.65 -0.40 2.95
CA GLN A 60 -7.77 0.27 3.64
C GLN A 60 -7.31 1.54 4.36
N VAL A 61 -6.21 1.48 5.11
CA VAL A 61 -5.68 2.66 5.82
C VAL A 61 -5.23 3.74 4.83
N ARG A 62 -4.60 3.36 3.72
CA ARG A 62 -4.22 4.30 2.65
C ARG A 62 -5.45 4.93 1.99
N ALA A 63 -6.50 4.15 1.75
CA ALA A 63 -7.76 4.66 1.21
C ALA A 63 -8.37 5.68 2.19
N GLU A 64 -8.47 5.35 3.48
CA GLU A 64 -8.94 6.28 4.52
C GLU A 64 -8.09 7.56 4.60
N GLU A 65 -6.75 7.45 4.58
CA GLU A 65 -5.84 8.59 4.58
C GLU A 65 -5.97 9.42 3.30
N SER A 66 -6.15 8.79 2.12
CA SER A 66 -6.38 9.51 0.87
C SER A 66 -7.72 10.25 0.85
N HIS A 67 -8.80 9.64 1.36
CA HIS A 67 -10.12 10.27 1.45
C HIS A 67 -10.10 11.47 2.41
N LYS A 68 -9.35 11.37 3.53
CA LYS A 68 -9.15 12.50 4.47
C LYS A 68 -8.37 13.64 3.82
N ASN A 69 -7.37 13.35 2.99
CA ASN A 69 -6.61 14.37 2.26
C ASN A 69 -7.44 15.02 1.13
N ILE A 70 -8.34 14.27 0.48
CA ILE A 70 -9.22 14.78 -0.59
C ILE A 70 -10.31 15.72 -0.03
N GLN A 71 -10.72 15.57 1.23
CA GLN A 71 -11.71 16.46 1.86
C GLN A 71 -11.21 17.89 2.15
N LEU A 72 -9.98 18.24 1.80
CA LEU A 72 -9.48 19.63 1.88
C LEU A 72 -9.94 20.52 0.71
N GLY A 73 -10.75 20.01 -0.23
CA GLY A 73 -11.24 20.71 -1.42
C GLY A 73 -12.42 21.68 -1.26
N ARG A 74 -12.66 22.28 -0.08
CA ARG A 74 -13.66 23.37 0.04
C ARG A 74 -13.23 24.53 0.97
N LEU A 75 -11.93 24.82 1.04
CA LEU A 75 -11.45 26.08 1.58
C LEU A 75 -10.64 26.80 0.51
N ARG A 76 -11.21 27.90 -0.01
CA ARG A 76 -10.48 28.86 -0.84
C ARG A 76 -9.45 29.57 0.04
N LYS A 77 -8.17 29.44 -0.27
CA LYS A 77 -7.23 30.55 -0.57
C LYS A 77 -5.80 30.01 -0.66
N SER A 78 -5.15 30.48 -1.71
CA SER A 78 -3.70 30.49 -1.98
C SER A 78 -2.81 30.27 -0.77
N ASP A 79 -1.96 29.24 -0.80
CA ASP A 79 -0.50 29.42 -0.76
C ASP A 79 0.26 28.07 -0.85
N ILE A 80 0.86 27.89 -2.03
CA ILE A 80 2.20 27.36 -2.38
C ILE A 80 2.88 26.28 -1.49
N PHE A 81 3.40 25.26 -2.20
CA PHE A 81 4.44 24.27 -1.85
C PHE A 81 4.05 22.99 -1.10
N TYR A 82 3.85 21.88 -1.85
CA TYR A 82 4.80 20.75 -1.89
C TYR A 82 4.41 19.80 -3.04
N GLN A 83 4.70 20.18 -4.30
CA GLN A 83 4.86 19.18 -5.35
C GLN A 83 6.25 18.56 -5.17
N ASN A 84 6.32 17.39 -4.53
CA ASN A 84 7.53 16.58 -4.62
C ASN A 84 7.40 15.67 -5.85
N THR A 85 7.85 16.19 -6.98
CA THR A 85 8.12 15.45 -8.21
C THR A 85 9.26 14.45 -8.01
N ARG A 86 9.07 13.19 -8.41
CA ARG A 86 10.04 12.39 -9.21
C ARG A 86 9.53 10.95 -9.42
N GLY A 87 9.30 10.59 -10.70
CA GLY A 87 9.03 9.20 -11.09
C GLY A 87 8.50 8.97 -12.51
N ILE A 88 9.15 9.56 -13.53
CA ILE A 88 9.37 9.09 -14.93
C ILE A 88 8.42 8.01 -15.54
N GLY A 89 7.82 8.35 -16.70
CA GLY A 89 7.42 7.43 -17.81
C GLY A 89 5.93 7.03 -17.85
N CYS A 90 5.18 6.99 -18.94
CA CYS A 90 5.52 6.80 -20.36
C CYS A 90 4.50 7.44 -21.32
N ASN A 91 5.01 7.76 -22.51
CA ASN A 91 4.32 8.18 -23.74
C ASN A 91 3.15 7.28 -24.13
N PHE A 92 2.03 7.88 -24.53
CA PHE A 92 1.18 7.35 -25.61
C PHE A 92 0.53 8.52 -26.37
N SER A 93 1.07 8.82 -27.55
CA SER A 93 0.28 9.44 -28.62
C SER A 93 0.73 8.78 -29.92
N CYS A 94 -0.11 7.87 -30.39
CA CYS A 94 -0.02 7.27 -31.72
C CYS A 94 -0.11 8.40 -32.75
N SER A 95 0.89 8.53 -33.62
CA SER A 95 0.84 9.44 -34.77
C SER A 95 0.11 8.73 -35.92
N ILE A 96 -0.86 9.41 -36.53
CA ILE A 96 -1.39 9.10 -37.87
C ILE A 96 -0.53 9.83 -38.89
#